data_AF-A2DSJ2-F1
#
_entry.id   AF-A2DSJ2-F1
#
_cell.length_a   1.000
_cell.length_b   1.000
_cell.length_c   1.000
_cell.angle_alpha   90.00
_cell.angle_beta   90.00
_cell.angle_gamma   90.00
#
_symmetry.space_group_name_H-M   'P 1'
#
loop_
_entity.id
_entity.type
_entity.pdbx_description
1 polymer ?
#
loop_
_entity_poly.entity_id
_entity_poly.type
_entity_poly.pdbx_seq_one_letter_code
_entity_poly.pdbx_strand_id
1 'polypeptide(L)'
;MVLFQLNNQILQRINDCKTREKVTLTINNVEFIINKYFAVAFSKLFYENYLLDNNNVKIDINTKIQTQETYNILKEILQYRKTDVECNESVCKDLFHIGVKLYINDLIEFYKNHFIDNTTIDLNNCFDLLEFYFDISSEEKTFECADFISSHFFEIDENKLKTISNKVGFDILQRIINSDKLKIKDEDSLAKFVISLTRESETFYQLIEHIRLEFCSKQIIDEIQNLSNENNFNIIINSFHDSLLRSRPPKHNYVRYNIQNEILQNISELKKSNDFSNIYKFLDEISEKDIRILMSIAFNELAKTKDSEGDYIIHKASQDGNLRLVQCLVEHNFDIEIKNNDGDTPLIWASYFGHLEVVQYLISVGANKETKDNIRSTPLINASSEGRLEVVKYLISIGADKEAKNHIGSTPLICASYFGKLEVVQYLISNGADKEAKDDNGYTPLINASRKGHLEVVKYLISNGADKEAKDNEGKTCFDHGNSDIKNYLSSI
;
A
#
# COMPACT_ATOMS: atom_id res chain seq x y z
N MET A 1 0.33 -26.90 -31.40
CA MET A 1 1.58 -26.90 -32.17
C MET A 1 1.50 -25.78 -33.19
N VAL A 2 2.53 -24.94 -33.26
CA VAL A 2 2.65 -23.81 -34.17
C VAL A 2 3.60 -24.22 -35.30
N LEU A 3 3.22 -23.97 -36.55
CA LEU A 3 4.08 -24.24 -37.69
C LEU A 3 5.09 -23.09 -37.83
N PHE A 4 6.38 -23.39 -37.70
CA PHE A 4 7.48 -22.45 -37.89
C PHE A 4 8.16 -22.68 -39.23
N GLN A 5 8.27 -21.64 -40.06
CA GLN A 5 8.93 -21.69 -41.35
C GLN A 5 10.28 -20.96 -41.31
N LEU A 6 11.37 -21.72 -41.38
CA LEU A 6 12.74 -21.23 -41.51
C LEU A 6 13.07 -20.95 -42.98
N ASN A 7 13.48 -19.72 -43.27
CA ASN A 7 13.99 -19.40 -44.60
C ASN A 7 15.38 -20.04 -44.82
N ASN A 8 15.73 -20.26 -46.09
CA ASN A 8 16.96 -20.98 -46.46
C ASN A 8 18.24 -20.23 -46.03
N GLN A 9 18.19 -18.89 -45.95
CA GLN A 9 19.33 -18.08 -45.48
C GLN A 9 19.55 -18.20 -43.96
N ILE A 10 18.49 -18.40 -43.18
CA ILE A 10 18.57 -18.64 -41.74
C ILE A 10 19.15 -20.02 -41.48
N LEU A 11 18.70 -21.05 -42.20
CA LEU A 11 19.30 -22.38 -42.14
C LEU A 11 20.80 -22.34 -42.47
N GLN A 12 21.20 -21.52 -43.46
CA GLN A 12 22.62 -21.26 -43.73
C GLN A 12 23.29 -20.55 -42.57
N ARG A 13 22.72 -19.49 -42.01
CA ARG A 13 23.28 -18.77 -40.83
C ARG A 13 23.41 -19.64 -39.58
N ILE A 14 22.43 -20.48 -39.25
CA ILE A 14 22.47 -21.44 -38.15
C ILE A 14 23.66 -22.40 -38.34
N ASN A 15 23.88 -22.85 -39.58
CA ASN A 15 25.02 -23.71 -39.94
C ASN A 15 26.35 -22.94 -40.02
N ASP A 16 26.32 -21.63 -40.29
CA ASP A 16 27.46 -20.74 -40.52
C ASP A 16 27.82 -19.84 -39.32
N CYS A 17 27.22 -20.06 -38.13
CA CYS A 17 27.58 -19.34 -36.90
C CYS A 17 29.11 -19.26 -36.74
N LYS A 18 29.63 -18.05 -36.56
CA LYS A 18 30.95 -17.59 -37.06
C LYS A 18 32.19 -18.14 -36.33
N THR A 19 32.47 -19.44 -36.37
CA THR A 19 33.88 -19.91 -36.38
C THR A 19 34.06 -21.08 -37.33
N ARG A 20 35.22 -21.21 -37.98
CA ARG A 20 35.48 -22.27 -38.97
C ARG A 20 35.61 -23.68 -38.35
N GLU A 21 35.65 -23.78 -37.03
CA GLU A 21 35.79 -25.04 -36.30
C GLU A 21 34.43 -25.77 -36.23
N LYS A 22 34.37 -26.95 -36.86
CA LYS A 22 33.26 -27.89 -36.75
C LYS A 22 33.63 -29.00 -35.78
N VAL A 23 32.68 -29.42 -34.96
CA VAL A 23 32.81 -30.56 -34.06
C VAL A 23 31.76 -31.60 -34.39
N THR A 24 32.16 -32.87 -34.29
CA THR A 24 31.24 -33.99 -34.42
C THR A 24 30.62 -34.24 -33.05
N LEU A 25 29.32 -34.00 -32.95
CA LEU A 25 28.52 -34.29 -31.77
C LEU A 25 27.83 -35.64 -31.99
N THR A 26 28.03 -36.61 -31.11
CA THR A 26 27.41 -37.93 -31.24
C THR A 26 26.29 -38.07 -30.23
N ILE A 27 25.02 -37.93 -30.64
CA ILE A 27 23.86 -38.12 -29.77
C ILE A 27 23.14 -39.41 -30.17
N ASN A 28 22.93 -40.33 -29.22
CA ASN A 28 22.27 -41.62 -29.45
C ASN A 28 22.87 -42.40 -30.64
N ASN A 29 24.20 -42.47 -30.73
CA ASN A 29 24.96 -43.09 -31.82
C ASN A 29 24.74 -42.48 -33.23
N VAL A 30 24.19 -41.26 -33.31
CA VAL A 30 24.11 -40.48 -34.56
C VAL A 30 25.12 -39.35 -34.49
N GLU A 31 26.01 -39.28 -35.48
CA GLU A 31 27.01 -38.22 -35.60
C GLU A 31 26.46 -37.00 -36.33
N PHE A 32 26.61 -35.83 -35.71
CA PHE A 32 26.22 -34.53 -36.24
C PHE A 32 27.46 -33.67 -36.40
N ILE A 33 27.69 -33.12 -37.60
CA ILE A 33 28.77 -32.16 -37.83
C ILE A 33 28.19 -30.75 -37.66
N ILE A 34 28.47 -30.13 -36.52
CA ILE A 34 27.94 -28.81 -36.18
C ILE A 34 29.05 -27.82 -35.83
N ASN A 35 28.74 -26.54 -35.83
CA ASN A 35 29.69 -25.51 -35.43
C ASN A 35 30.10 -25.67 -33.96
N LYS A 36 31.37 -25.43 -33.62
CA LYS A 36 31.86 -25.48 -32.23
C LYS A 36 31.10 -24.53 -31.29
N TYR A 37 30.73 -23.33 -31.72
CA TYR A 37 29.96 -22.41 -30.88
C TYR A 37 28.52 -22.87 -30.71
N PHE A 38 27.93 -23.48 -31.74
CA PHE A 38 26.60 -24.10 -31.64
C PHE A 38 26.64 -25.31 -30.69
N ALA A 39 27.69 -26.13 -30.80
CA ALA A 39 27.95 -27.24 -29.89
C ALA A 39 28.21 -26.78 -28.45
N VAL A 40 28.90 -25.65 -28.24
CA VAL A 40 29.15 -25.05 -26.91
C VAL A 40 27.88 -24.39 -26.36
N ALA A 41 27.06 -23.76 -27.20
CA ALA A 41 25.78 -23.20 -26.79
C ALA A 41 24.84 -24.31 -26.33
N PHE A 42 24.79 -25.40 -27.11
CA PHE A 42 24.07 -26.64 -26.82
C PHE A 42 24.66 -27.39 -25.62
N SER A 43 25.99 -27.45 -25.46
CA SER A 43 26.63 -28.13 -24.32
C SER A 43 26.55 -27.33 -23.03
N LYS A 44 26.68 -26.00 -23.05
CA LYS A 44 26.67 -25.16 -21.84
C LYS A 44 25.28 -25.04 -21.20
N LEU A 45 24.21 -25.29 -21.98
CA LEU A 45 22.85 -25.55 -21.46
C LEU A 45 22.73 -26.94 -20.75
N PHE A 46 23.78 -27.77 -20.81
CA PHE A 46 23.92 -29.07 -20.17
C PHE A 46 25.08 -29.14 -19.13
N TYR A 47 25.91 -28.09 -18.93
CA TYR A 47 27.29 -28.22 -18.40
C TYR A 47 27.62 -27.52 -17.07
N GLU A 48 26.70 -27.23 -16.15
CA GLU A 48 27.07 -26.45 -14.95
C GLU A 48 27.95 -27.16 -13.88
N ASN A 49 28.55 -28.34 -14.13
CA ASN A 49 29.27 -29.07 -13.05
C ASN A 49 30.68 -29.67 -13.32
N TYR A 50 31.38 -29.47 -14.45
CA TYR A 50 32.68 -30.16 -14.63
C TYR A 50 33.84 -29.31 -15.16
N LEU A 51 34.63 -28.79 -14.23
CA LEU A 51 36.06 -28.56 -14.40
C LEU A 51 36.79 -29.07 -13.16
N LEU A 52 37.09 -30.37 -13.14
CA LEU A 52 38.25 -30.97 -12.46
C LEU A 52 38.50 -32.34 -13.14
N ASP A 53 39.06 -32.33 -14.34
CA ASP A 53 40.33 -33.00 -14.68
C ASP A 53 40.49 -33.21 -16.21
N ASN A 54 41.72 -33.06 -16.68
CA ASN A 54 42.10 -33.16 -18.09
C ASN A 54 42.18 -34.63 -18.55
N ASN A 55 41.42 -34.99 -19.60
CA ASN A 55 41.91 -35.63 -20.85
C ASN A 55 40.83 -36.46 -21.57
N ASN A 56 40.87 -36.37 -22.90
CA ASN A 56 40.14 -37.15 -23.92
C ASN A 56 38.65 -36.82 -24.12
N VAL A 57 38.41 -36.11 -25.24
CA VAL A 57 37.11 -35.67 -25.75
C VAL A 57 36.27 -36.88 -26.19
N LYS A 58 35.40 -37.35 -25.29
CA LYS A 58 34.10 -37.96 -25.61
C LYS A 58 33.08 -37.35 -24.65
N ILE A 59 32.26 -36.45 -25.18
CA ILE A 59 31.19 -35.80 -24.42
C ILE A 59 30.01 -36.79 -24.41
N ASP A 60 29.87 -37.52 -23.31
CA ASP A 60 28.73 -38.37 -23.00
C ASP A 60 27.58 -37.50 -22.46
N ILE A 61 26.36 -37.82 -22.88
CA ILE A 61 25.19 -36.94 -22.86
C ILE A 61 24.20 -37.50 -21.86
N ASN A 62 24.08 -36.84 -20.70
CA ASN A 62 22.91 -37.00 -19.87
C ASN A 62 22.45 -35.63 -19.29
N THR A 63 21.54 -35.00 -20.08
CA THR A 63 20.45 -34.05 -19.72
C THR A 63 20.76 -32.57 -19.37
N LYS A 64 19.90 -31.57 -19.68
CA LYS A 64 18.43 -31.56 -19.87
C LYS A 64 17.91 -30.48 -20.84
N ILE A 65 17.49 -30.88 -22.04
CA ILE A 65 16.39 -30.22 -22.78
C ILE A 65 15.11 -30.59 -22.02
N GLN A 66 14.17 -29.65 -21.81
CA GLN A 66 12.95 -29.98 -21.06
C GLN A 66 12.09 -31.03 -21.78
N THR A 67 12.14 -31.07 -23.11
CA THR A 67 11.39 -32.04 -23.94
C THR A 67 12.27 -32.72 -24.98
N GLN A 68 12.19 -34.05 -25.08
CA GLN A 68 12.84 -34.83 -26.15
C GLN A 68 12.44 -34.34 -27.56
N GLU A 69 11.32 -33.65 -27.68
CA GLU A 69 10.78 -33.09 -28.93
C GLU A 69 11.67 -31.98 -29.51
N THR A 70 12.24 -31.09 -28.70
CA THR A 70 13.14 -30.04 -29.19
C THR A 70 14.37 -30.65 -29.88
N TYR A 71 14.91 -31.75 -29.35
CA TYR A 71 16.01 -32.48 -29.97
C TYR A 71 15.62 -33.04 -31.35
N ASN A 72 14.43 -33.66 -31.46
CA ASN A 72 13.95 -34.21 -32.72
C ASN A 72 13.77 -33.10 -33.77
N ILE A 73 13.26 -31.95 -33.36
CA ILE A 73 13.04 -30.79 -34.23
C ILE A 73 14.37 -30.21 -34.71
N LEU A 74 15.35 -30.05 -33.83
CA LEU A 74 16.70 -29.62 -34.21
C LEU A 74 17.37 -30.62 -35.17
N LYS A 75 17.13 -31.92 -35.00
CA LYS A 75 17.59 -32.96 -35.93
C LYS A 75 16.99 -32.78 -37.33
N GLU A 76 15.68 -32.55 -37.43
CA GLU A 76 15.00 -32.28 -38.70
C GLU A 76 15.55 -31.04 -39.42
N ILE A 77 15.83 -29.98 -38.67
CA ILE A 77 16.36 -28.72 -39.19
C ILE A 77 17.81 -28.89 -39.67
N LEU A 78 18.68 -29.48 -38.85
CA LEU A 78 20.13 -29.48 -39.10
C LEU A 78 20.57 -30.63 -40.01
N GLN A 79 20.00 -31.83 -39.83
CA GLN A 79 20.38 -33.01 -40.60
C GLN A 79 19.60 -33.13 -41.90
N TYR A 80 18.29 -32.87 -41.86
CA TYR A 80 17.40 -33.02 -43.02
C TYR A 80 17.08 -31.69 -43.73
N ARG A 81 17.61 -30.56 -43.24
CA ARG A 81 17.41 -29.21 -43.82
C ARG A 81 15.95 -28.86 -44.01
N LYS A 82 15.10 -29.33 -43.10
CA LYS A 82 13.67 -29.07 -43.16
C LYS A 82 13.42 -27.58 -42.89
N THR A 83 12.70 -26.93 -43.80
CA THR A 83 12.33 -25.52 -43.70
C THR A 83 11.10 -25.31 -42.85
N ASP A 84 10.25 -26.32 -42.68
CA ASP A 84 8.97 -26.20 -41.99
C ASP A 84 8.89 -27.22 -40.85
N VAL A 85 8.73 -26.73 -39.63
CA VAL A 85 8.69 -27.60 -38.44
C VAL A 85 7.57 -27.19 -37.50
N GLU A 86 6.81 -28.17 -37.03
CA GLU A 86 5.77 -27.94 -36.04
C GLU A 86 6.37 -27.99 -34.63
N CYS A 87 6.18 -26.93 -33.87
CA CYS A 87 6.73 -26.77 -32.53
C CYS A 87 5.60 -26.64 -31.51
N ASN A 88 5.75 -27.26 -30.34
CA ASN A 88 4.94 -26.92 -29.17
C ASN A 88 5.56 -25.69 -28.46
N GLU A 89 4.87 -25.11 -27.48
CA GLU A 89 5.34 -23.92 -26.76
C GLU A 89 6.71 -24.13 -26.08
N SER A 90 6.94 -25.31 -25.47
CA SER A 90 8.21 -25.67 -24.84
C SER A 90 9.37 -25.67 -25.85
N VAL A 91 9.14 -26.24 -27.04
CA VAL A 91 10.13 -26.23 -28.13
C VAL A 91 10.37 -24.82 -28.62
N CYS A 92 9.32 -24.00 -28.76
CA CYS A 92 9.46 -22.60 -29.15
C CYS A 92 10.30 -21.81 -28.14
N LYS A 93 10.12 -22.05 -26.83
CA LYS A 93 10.91 -21.43 -25.76
C LYS A 93 12.38 -21.87 -25.81
N ASP A 94 12.64 -23.17 -26.05
CA ASP A 94 14.00 -23.67 -26.24
C ASP A 94 14.68 -23.03 -27.47
N LEU A 95 13.97 -22.94 -28.60
CA LEU A 95 14.46 -22.29 -29.82
C LEU A 95 14.72 -20.79 -29.62
N PHE A 96 13.89 -20.12 -28.83
CA PHE A 96 14.11 -18.73 -28.42
C PHE A 96 15.44 -18.57 -27.68
N HIS A 97 15.71 -19.38 -26.65
CA HIS A 97 16.97 -19.28 -25.90
C HIS A 97 18.20 -19.59 -26.78
N ILE A 98 18.07 -20.51 -27.74
CA ILE A 98 19.08 -20.73 -28.78
C ILE A 98 19.27 -19.46 -29.62
N GLY A 99 18.17 -18.83 -30.04
CA GLY A 99 18.16 -17.57 -30.77
C GLY A 99 18.89 -16.45 -30.05
N VAL A 100 18.59 -16.24 -28.77
CA VAL A 100 19.27 -15.24 -27.91
C VAL A 100 20.77 -15.51 -27.83
N LYS A 101 21.16 -16.75 -27.49
CA LYS A 101 22.57 -17.13 -27.27
C LYS A 101 23.42 -17.04 -28.52
N LEU A 102 22.81 -17.18 -29.70
CA LEU A 102 23.47 -17.15 -31.01
C LEU A 102 23.20 -15.87 -31.80
N TYR A 103 22.44 -14.92 -31.24
CA TYR A 103 22.03 -13.68 -31.90
C TYR A 103 21.27 -13.90 -33.22
N ILE A 104 20.31 -14.82 -33.23
CA ILE A 104 19.45 -15.14 -34.38
C ILE A 104 18.08 -14.51 -34.17
N ASN A 105 17.89 -13.29 -34.69
CA ASN A 105 16.68 -12.49 -34.48
C ASN A 105 15.39 -13.18 -34.94
N ASP A 106 15.42 -13.96 -36.01
CA ASP A 106 14.20 -14.61 -36.52
C ASP A 106 13.62 -15.64 -35.53
N LEU A 107 14.47 -16.32 -34.75
CA LEU A 107 14.04 -17.23 -33.68
C LEU A 107 13.44 -16.45 -32.49
N ILE A 108 14.03 -15.27 -32.22
CA ILE A 108 13.56 -14.36 -31.17
C ILE A 108 12.20 -13.78 -31.54
N GLU A 109 12.07 -13.23 -32.76
CA GLU A 109 10.84 -12.66 -33.29
C GLU A 109 9.74 -13.70 -33.45
N PHE A 110 10.07 -14.94 -33.84
CA PHE A 110 9.06 -16.00 -33.90
C PHE A 110 8.41 -16.26 -32.55
N TYR A 111 9.20 -16.42 -31.50
CA TYR A 111 8.65 -16.62 -30.15
C TYR A 111 7.89 -15.38 -29.67
N LYS A 112 8.46 -14.19 -29.90
CA LYS A 112 7.85 -12.92 -29.54
C LYS A 112 6.46 -12.74 -30.17
N ASN A 113 6.36 -12.88 -31.49
CA ASN A 113 5.13 -12.62 -32.24
C ASN A 113 4.01 -13.63 -31.91
N HIS A 114 4.38 -14.88 -31.61
CA HIS A 114 3.41 -15.93 -31.37
C HIS A 114 2.98 -16.08 -29.91
N PHE A 115 3.84 -15.76 -28.95
CA PHE A 115 3.60 -16.03 -27.52
C PHE A 115 3.68 -14.79 -26.62
N ILE A 116 4.26 -13.68 -27.07
CA ILE A 116 4.53 -12.51 -26.22
C ILE A 116 3.74 -11.27 -26.63
N ASP A 117 3.69 -10.91 -27.92
CA ASP A 117 3.18 -9.59 -28.35
C ASP A 117 1.70 -9.32 -28.02
N ASN A 118 0.92 -10.37 -27.75
CA ASN A 118 -0.48 -10.26 -27.34
C ASN A 118 -0.72 -10.57 -25.85
N THR A 119 0.35 -10.75 -25.07
CA THR A 119 0.27 -11.19 -23.67
C THR A 119 0.33 -9.97 -22.75
N THR A 120 -0.73 -9.75 -21.98
CA THR A 120 -0.76 -8.73 -20.91
C THR A 120 -0.06 -9.25 -19.67
N ILE A 121 0.71 -8.40 -18.99
CA ILE A 121 1.40 -8.77 -17.75
C ILE A 121 0.35 -9.04 -16.65
N ASP A 122 0.45 -10.21 -16.01
CA ASP A 122 -0.37 -10.63 -14.88
C ASP A 122 0.44 -11.44 -13.84
N LEU A 123 -0.22 -11.84 -12.74
CA LEU A 123 0.42 -12.60 -11.65
C LEU A 123 0.97 -13.97 -12.07
N ASN A 124 0.44 -14.58 -13.13
CA ASN A 124 0.85 -15.90 -13.58
C ASN A 124 2.05 -15.85 -14.53
N ASN A 125 2.19 -14.79 -15.32
CA ASN A 125 3.17 -14.69 -16.40
C ASN A 125 4.30 -13.66 -16.16
N CYS A 126 4.22 -12.83 -15.12
CA CYS A 126 5.16 -11.72 -14.91
C CYS A 126 6.64 -12.14 -14.84
N PHE A 127 6.95 -13.30 -14.26
CA PHE A 127 8.33 -13.81 -14.19
C PHE A 127 8.86 -14.32 -15.54
N ASP A 128 8.04 -15.05 -16.29
CA ASP A 128 8.39 -15.54 -17.63
C ASP A 128 8.58 -14.37 -18.61
N LEU A 129 7.74 -13.33 -18.51
CA LEU A 129 7.87 -12.11 -19.30
C LEU A 129 9.11 -11.30 -18.92
N LEU A 130 9.40 -11.16 -17.62
CA LEU A 130 10.63 -10.50 -17.16
C LEU A 130 11.87 -11.20 -17.71
N GLU A 131 11.92 -12.53 -17.60
CA GLU A 131 13.02 -13.35 -18.12
C GLU A 131 13.17 -13.18 -19.64
N PHE A 132 12.07 -13.20 -20.37
CA PHE A 132 12.05 -13.01 -21.81
C PHE A 132 12.58 -11.63 -22.23
N TYR A 133 12.04 -10.56 -21.65
CA TYR A 133 12.42 -9.19 -22.02
C TYR A 133 13.87 -8.87 -21.62
N PHE A 134 14.34 -9.46 -20.52
CA PHE A 134 15.74 -9.39 -20.11
C PHE A 134 16.66 -10.06 -21.14
N ASP A 135 16.34 -11.29 -21.57
CA ASP A 135 17.12 -12.05 -22.55
C ASP A 135 17.29 -11.31 -23.89
N ILE A 136 16.28 -10.54 -24.31
CA ILE A 136 16.33 -9.74 -25.55
C ILE A 136 16.80 -8.30 -25.34
N SER A 137 17.20 -7.93 -24.12
CA SER A 137 17.63 -6.57 -23.76
C SER A 137 16.59 -5.48 -24.07
N SER A 138 15.31 -5.76 -23.86
CA SER A 138 14.22 -4.78 -24.00
C SER A 138 14.02 -4.02 -22.69
N GLU A 139 14.70 -2.88 -22.54
CA GLU A 139 14.73 -2.11 -21.29
C GLU A 139 13.33 -1.65 -20.83
N GLU A 140 12.56 -1.01 -21.72
CA GLU A 140 11.20 -0.52 -21.41
C GLU A 140 10.29 -1.63 -20.86
N LYS A 141 10.27 -2.78 -21.53
CA LYS A 141 9.42 -3.91 -21.14
C LYS A 141 9.93 -4.67 -19.92
N THR A 142 11.24 -4.74 -19.75
CA THR A 142 11.86 -5.29 -18.53
C THR A 142 11.47 -4.44 -17.31
N PHE A 143 11.49 -3.12 -17.45
CA PHE A 143 11.06 -2.20 -16.39
C PHE A 143 9.55 -2.26 -16.14
N GLU A 144 8.73 -2.40 -17.17
CA GLU A 144 7.29 -2.62 -17.01
C GLU A 144 6.99 -3.87 -16.17
N CYS A 145 7.69 -4.98 -16.43
CA CYS A 145 7.56 -6.21 -15.66
C CYS A 145 8.06 -6.03 -14.22
N ALA A 146 9.21 -5.38 -14.02
CA ALA A 146 9.77 -5.09 -12.70
C ALA A 146 8.82 -4.23 -11.85
N ASP A 147 8.24 -3.19 -12.44
CA ASP A 147 7.25 -2.33 -11.79
C ASP A 147 5.98 -3.10 -11.43
N PHE A 148 5.50 -3.98 -12.32
CA PHE A 148 4.34 -4.84 -12.04
C PHE A 148 4.61 -5.78 -10.86
N ILE A 149 5.77 -6.44 -10.86
CA ILE A 149 6.24 -7.33 -9.78
C ILE A 149 6.31 -6.55 -8.46
N SER A 150 6.87 -5.34 -8.47
CA SER A 150 6.93 -4.50 -7.28
C SER A 150 5.54 -4.16 -6.72
N SER A 151 4.59 -3.80 -7.57
CA SER A 151 3.22 -3.47 -7.15
C SER A 151 2.42 -4.64 -6.57
N HIS A 152 2.84 -5.88 -6.84
CA HIS A 152 2.21 -7.13 -6.38
C HIS A 152 3.17 -8.01 -5.57
N PHE A 153 4.22 -7.41 -4.98
CA PHE A 153 5.35 -8.15 -4.42
C PHE A 153 4.98 -9.22 -3.37
N PHE A 154 3.90 -8.99 -2.61
CA PHE A 154 3.40 -9.94 -1.61
C PHE A 154 2.30 -10.90 -2.10
N GLU A 155 1.89 -10.76 -3.36
CA GLU A 155 0.92 -11.63 -4.03
C GLU A 155 1.60 -12.66 -4.95
N ILE A 156 2.88 -12.45 -5.27
CA ILE A 156 3.68 -13.30 -6.14
C ILE A 156 4.41 -14.40 -5.36
N ASP A 157 4.79 -15.46 -6.08
CA ASP A 157 5.59 -16.55 -5.52
C ASP A 157 7.06 -16.14 -5.35
N GLU A 158 7.44 -15.87 -4.11
CA GLU A 158 8.81 -15.50 -3.69
C GLU A 158 9.86 -16.51 -4.20
N ASN A 159 9.54 -17.80 -4.24
CA ASN A 159 10.47 -18.84 -4.69
C ASN A 159 10.76 -18.74 -6.20
N LYS A 160 9.78 -18.31 -6.99
CA LYS A 160 9.97 -18.08 -8.44
C LYS A 160 10.86 -16.87 -8.68
N LEU A 161 10.62 -15.75 -8.00
CA LEU A 161 11.48 -14.57 -8.11
C LEU A 161 12.91 -14.89 -7.67
N LYS A 162 13.05 -15.66 -6.58
CA LYS A 162 14.34 -16.16 -6.11
C LYS A 162 15.05 -17.01 -7.16
N THR A 163 14.33 -17.90 -7.86
CA THR A 163 14.91 -18.76 -8.91
C THR A 163 15.49 -17.95 -10.07
N ILE A 164 14.81 -16.88 -10.50
CA ILE A 164 15.26 -16.04 -11.62
C ILE A 164 16.23 -14.93 -11.22
N SER A 165 16.39 -14.66 -9.92
CA SER A 165 17.21 -13.55 -9.37
C SER A 165 18.65 -13.54 -9.90
N ASN A 166 19.32 -14.70 -9.91
CA ASN A 166 20.69 -14.86 -10.41
C ASN A 166 20.82 -14.54 -11.91
N LYS A 167 19.73 -14.69 -12.68
CA LYS A 167 19.71 -14.42 -14.11
C LYS A 167 19.50 -12.94 -14.40
N VAL A 168 18.47 -12.33 -13.80
CA VAL A 168 18.12 -10.92 -14.04
C VAL A 168 19.08 -9.94 -13.36
N GLY A 169 19.81 -10.42 -12.34
CA GLY A 169 20.89 -9.68 -11.70
C GLY A 169 20.44 -8.62 -10.69
N PHE A 170 21.43 -7.97 -10.09
CA PHE A 170 21.24 -7.00 -9.01
C PHE A 170 20.40 -5.80 -9.46
N ASP A 171 20.68 -5.20 -10.61
CA ASP A 171 20.04 -3.95 -11.05
C ASP A 171 18.51 -4.08 -11.18
N ILE A 172 18.04 -5.22 -11.67
CA ILE A 172 16.60 -5.50 -11.82
C ILE A 172 15.94 -5.72 -10.45
N LEU A 173 16.59 -6.48 -9.56
CA LEU A 173 16.06 -6.71 -8.21
C LEU A 173 16.06 -5.42 -7.38
N GLN A 174 17.11 -4.61 -7.51
CA GLN A 174 17.19 -3.30 -6.91
C GLN A 174 16.03 -2.42 -7.37
N ARG A 175 15.69 -2.44 -8.66
CA ARG A 175 14.53 -1.71 -9.19
C ARG A 175 13.21 -2.20 -8.58
N ILE A 176 13.03 -3.52 -8.48
CA ILE A 176 11.82 -4.10 -7.88
C ILE A 176 11.66 -3.64 -6.43
N ILE A 177 12.75 -3.65 -5.65
CA ILE A 177 12.74 -3.31 -4.22
C ILE A 177 12.66 -1.80 -3.98
N ASN A 178 13.26 -0.97 -4.84
CA ASN A 178 13.28 0.49 -4.68
C ASN A 178 12.12 1.20 -5.38
N SER A 179 11.23 0.48 -6.05
CA SER A 179 10.09 1.13 -6.70
C SER A 179 9.15 1.73 -5.67
N ASP A 180 8.75 2.96 -5.94
CA ASP A 180 7.66 3.72 -5.34
C ASP A 180 6.29 3.00 -5.38
N LYS A 181 6.17 1.95 -6.19
CA LYS A 181 4.98 1.09 -6.25
C LYS A 181 5.03 -0.09 -5.29
N LEU A 182 6.15 -0.34 -4.60
CA LEU A 182 6.31 -1.44 -3.66
C LEU A 182 5.34 -1.26 -2.48
N LYS A 183 4.26 -2.04 -2.45
CA LYS A 183 3.30 -2.03 -1.34
C LYS A 183 3.85 -2.85 -0.18
N ILE A 184 4.67 -2.24 0.67
CA ILE A 184 5.25 -2.91 1.83
C ILE A 184 4.15 -3.22 2.86
N LYS A 185 3.91 -4.52 3.13
CA LYS A 185 3.04 -4.97 4.21
C LYS A 185 3.74 -4.81 5.58
N ASP A 186 5.00 -5.23 5.65
CA ASP A 186 5.92 -5.05 6.77
C ASP A 186 7.37 -5.20 6.29
N GLU A 187 8.29 -4.44 6.89
CA GLU A 187 9.70 -4.42 6.50
C GLU A 187 10.41 -5.75 6.80
N ASP A 188 9.94 -6.50 7.80
CA ASP A 188 10.47 -7.82 8.17
C ASP A 188 10.34 -8.82 7.02
N SER A 189 9.21 -8.81 6.31
CA SER A 189 8.96 -9.71 5.19
C SER A 189 9.86 -9.38 4.00
N LEU A 190 10.07 -8.09 3.70
CA LEU A 190 11.04 -7.67 2.68
C LEU A 190 12.46 -8.08 3.08
N ALA A 191 12.84 -7.86 4.34
CA ALA A 191 14.15 -8.23 4.85
C ALA A 191 14.40 -9.74 4.76
N LYS A 192 13.41 -10.58 5.11
CA LYS A 192 13.51 -12.05 4.97
C LYS A 192 13.77 -12.47 3.52
N PHE A 193 13.06 -11.87 2.57
CA PHE A 193 13.29 -12.16 1.15
C PHE A 193 14.72 -11.79 0.74
N VAL A 194 15.18 -10.59 1.07
CA VAL A 194 16.55 -10.13 0.75
C VAL A 194 17.59 -11.04 1.41
N ILE A 195 17.42 -11.39 2.68
CA ILE A 195 18.28 -12.36 3.37
C ILE A 195 18.30 -13.70 2.60
N SER A 196 17.14 -14.16 2.12
CA SER A 196 17.04 -15.40 1.34
C SER A 196 17.84 -15.34 0.03
N LEU A 197 17.92 -14.17 -0.62
CA LEU A 197 18.73 -13.95 -1.82
C LEU A 197 20.23 -13.96 -1.50
N THR A 198 20.63 -13.34 -0.38
CA THR A 198 22.06 -13.33 0.03
C THR A 198 22.62 -14.73 0.31
N ARG A 199 21.75 -15.70 0.63
CA ARG A 199 22.13 -17.11 0.79
C ARG A 199 22.40 -17.81 -0.55
N GLU A 200 21.85 -17.31 -1.65
CA GLU A 200 22.08 -17.87 -3.00
C GLU A 200 23.32 -17.27 -3.65
N SER A 201 23.55 -15.96 -3.47
CA SER A 201 24.70 -15.27 -4.05
C SER A 201 25.12 -14.06 -3.21
N GLU A 202 26.43 -13.92 -3.02
CA GLU A 202 27.03 -12.77 -2.34
C GLU A 202 26.76 -11.44 -3.07
N THR A 203 26.44 -11.47 -4.37
CA THR A 203 26.12 -10.27 -5.15
C THR A 203 24.92 -9.50 -4.60
N PHE A 204 24.03 -10.17 -3.88
CA PHE A 204 22.81 -9.58 -3.35
C PHE A 204 22.99 -8.94 -1.96
N TYR A 205 24.17 -9.01 -1.34
CA TYR A 205 24.41 -8.30 -0.07
C TYR A 205 24.13 -6.80 -0.20
N GLN A 206 24.39 -6.19 -1.35
CA GLN A 206 24.09 -4.78 -1.62
C GLN A 206 22.60 -4.44 -1.48
N LEU A 207 21.69 -5.42 -1.65
CA LEU A 207 20.26 -5.19 -1.46
C LEU A 207 19.89 -4.91 0.00
N ILE A 208 20.75 -5.26 0.97
CA ILE A 208 20.54 -4.94 2.39
C ILE A 208 20.47 -3.42 2.62
N GLU A 209 21.19 -2.62 1.83
CA GLU A 209 21.18 -1.15 1.93
C GLU A 209 19.80 -0.55 1.63
N HIS A 210 18.94 -1.30 0.94
CA HIS A 210 17.58 -0.91 0.59
C HIS A 210 16.53 -1.31 1.63
N ILE A 211 16.92 -2.07 2.65
CA ILE A 211 16.04 -2.40 3.77
C ILE A 211 16.03 -1.23 4.76
N ARG A 212 14.85 -0.78 5.17
CA ARG A 212 14.66 0.19 6.24
C ARG A 212 14.79 -0.49 7.61
N LEU A 213 16.03 -0.83 7.98
CA LEU A 213 16.34 -1.57 9.22
C LEU A 213 15.70 -0.95 10.50
N GLU A 214 15.40 0.34 10.49
CA GLU A 214 14.71 1.04 11.59
C GLU A 214 13.27 0.57 11.85
N PHE A 215 12.65 -0.13 10.89
CA PHE A 215 11.32 -0.71 11.00
C PHE A 215 11.36 -2.23 11.14
N CYS A 216 12.55 -2.84 11.13
CA CYS A 216 12.72 -4.28 11.31
C CYS A 216 12.66 -4.69 12.78
N SER A 217 12.15 -5.89 13.05
CA SER A 217 12.17 -6.50 14.37
C SER A 217 13.59 -6.86 14.80
N LYS A 218 13.81 -6.95 16.11
CA LYS A 218 15.10 -7.37 16.68
C LYS A 218 15.61 -8.68 16.08
N GLN A 219 14.73 -9.64 15.79
CA GLN A 219 15.10 -10.92 15.21
C GLN A 219 15.76 -10.76 13.84
N ILE A 220 15.22 -9.90 12.98
CA ILE A 220 15.78 -9.61 11.65
C ILE A 220 17.11 -8.87 11.77
N ILE A 221 17.20 -7.92 12.70
CA ILE A 221 18.44 -7.20 12.98
C ILE A 221 19.56 -8.16 13.42
N ASP A 222 19.26 -9.08 14.33
CA ASP A 222 20.19 -10.10 14.79
C ASP A 222 20.59 -11.04 13.64
N GLU A 223 19.65 -11.41 12.75
CA GLU A 223 19.92 -12.24 11.58
C GLU A 223 20.85 -11.54 10.57
N ILE A 224 20.61 -10.27 10.23
CA ILE A 224 21.46 -9.47 9.34
C ILE A 224 22.85 -9.28 9.95
N GLN A 225 22.95 -9.04 11.26
CA GLN A 225 24.23 -8.96 11.95
C GLN A 225 25.02 -10.26 11.84
N ASN A 226 24.36 -11.41 11.93
CA ASN A 226 24.99 -12.73 11.82
C ASN A 226 25.44 -13.09 10.40
N LEU A 227 24.95 -12.39 9.36
CA LEU A 227 25.44 -12.56 7.99
C LEU A 227 26.81 -11.91 7.75
N SER A 228 27.30 -11.13 8.71
CA SER A 228 28.52 -10.32 8.57
C SER A 228 29.78 -11.18 8.43
N ASN A 229 30.54 -10.92 7.37
CA ASN A 229 31.81 -11.55 7.01
C ASN A 229 32.78 -10.52 6.37
N GLU A 230 33.99 -10.96 6.02
CA GLU A 230 35.03 -10.08 5.47
C GLU A 230 34.61 -9.33 4.19
N ASN A 231 33.69 -9.88 3.40
CA ASN A 231 33.26 -9.32 2.11
C ASN A 231 32.11 -8.31 2.22
N ASN A 232 31.21 -8.48 3.20
CA ASN A 232 29.97 -7.70 3.31
C ASN A 232 29.90 -6.79 4.55
N PHE A 233 30.90 -6.84 5.44
CA PHE A 233 30.91 -6.09 6.69
C PHE A 233 30.64 -4.59 6.46
N ASN A 234 31.25 -3.99 5.44
CA ASN A 234 31.05 -2.58 5.13
C ASN A 234 29.60 -2.26 4.71
N ILE A 235 28.96 -3.12 3.92
CA ILE A 235 27.57 -2.97 3.48
C ILE A 235 26.64 -3.02 4.71
N ILE A 236 26.83 -4.01 5.56
CA ILE A 236 26.01 -4.20 6.76
C ILE A 236 26.21 -3.04 7.74
N ILE A 237 27.45 -2.62 7.98
CA ILE A 237 27.75 -1.48 8.85
C ILE A 237 27.20 -0.18 8.27
N ASN A 238 27.33 0.07 6.96
CA ASN A 238 26.75 1.25 6.31
C ASN A 238 25.24 1.22 6.40
N SER A 239 24.60 0.06 6.20
CA SER A 239 23.15 -0.09 6.34
C SER A 239 22.68 0.21 7.76
N PHE A 240 23.38 -0.29 8.78
CA PHE A 240 23.13 0.05 10.18
C PHE A 240 23.41 1.53 10.48
N HIS A 241 24.50 2.08 9.94
CA HIS A 241 24.85 3.49 10.08
C HIS A 241 23.77 4.37 9.50
N ASP A 242 23.34 4.11 8.27
CA ASP A 242 22.33 4.88 7.56
C ASP A 242 20.96 4.70 8.21
N SER A 243 20.64 3.51 8.68
CA SER A 243 19.44 3.30 9.50
C SER A 243 19.49 4.09 10.81
N LEU A 244 20.65 4.16 11.48
CA LEU A 244 20.86 5.02 12.64
C LEU A 244 20.80 6.51 12.27
N LEU A 245 21.21 6.92 11.06
CA LEU A 245 21.08 8.29 10.56
C LEU A 245 19.63 8.64 10.21
N ARG A 246 18.87 7.72 9.61
CA ARG A 246 17.45 7.87 9.29
C ARG A 246 16.58 7.83 10.55
N SER A 247 17.00 7.04 11.54
CA SER A 247 16.41 7.03 12.89
C SER A 247 16.86 8.22 13.73
N ARG A 248 17.90 8.94 13.31
CA ARG A 248 18.31 10.18 13.97
C ARG A 248 17.41 11.30 13.46
N PRO A 249 16.81 12.09 14.34
CA PRO A 249 16.19 13.34 13.93
C PRO A 249 17.25 14.22 13.24
N PRO A 250 16.89 15.04 12.24
CA PRO A 250 17.84 15.84 11.47
C PRO A 250 18.75 16.67 12.38
N LYS A 251 20.05 16.74 12.02
CA LYS A 251 21.11 17.37 12.82
C LYS A 251 20.76 18.82 13.21
N HIS A 252 20.36 19.03 14.46
CA HIS A 252 20.82 20.16 15.24
C HIS A 252 22.16 19.81 15.91
N ASN A 253 23.15 20.70 15.76
CA ASN A 253 24.48 20.59 16.35
C ASN A 253 24.43 20.29 17.86
N TYR A 254 25.30 19.38 18.32
CA TYR A 254 25.75 19.12 19.69
C TYR A 254 25.08 19.90 20.86
N VAL A 255 23.93 19.42 21.37
CA VAL A 255 23.38 19.80 22.70
C VAL A 255 22.79 18.58 23.46
N ARG A 256 23.30 17.36 23.22
CA ARG A 256 22.61 16.12 23.66
C ARG A 256 22.61 15.85 25.18
N TYR A 257 23.49 16.48 25.96
CA TYR A 257 23.52 16.24 27.42
C TYR A 257 22.73 17.27 28.25
N ASN A 258 22.37 18.43 27.69
CA ASN A 258 21.64 19.48 28.42
C ASN A 258 20.12 19.41 28.15
N ILE A 259 19.71 19.20 26.89
CA ILE A 259 18.29 19.15 26.50
C ILE A 259 17.55 17.98 27.16
N GLN A 260 18.20 16.83 27.35
CA GLN A 260 17.57 15.68 28.01
C GLN A 260 17.25 15.97 29.48
N ASN A 261 18.17 16.64 30.20
CA ASN A 261 17.93 17.05 31.58
C ASN A 261 16.88 18.15 31.67
N GLU A 262 16.89 19.11 30.75
CA GLU A 262 15.91 20.20 30.68
C GLU A 262 14.50 19.67 30.38
N ILE A 263 14.35 18.76 29.40
CA ILE A 263 13.05 18.13 29.09
C ILE A 263 12.56 17.29 30.28
N LEU A 264 13.44 16.51 30.94
CA LEU A 264 13.07 15.75 32.13
C LEU A 264 12.69 16.65 33.31
N GLN A 265 13.37 17.79 33.49
CA GLN A 265 12.98 18.82 34.46
C GLN A 265 11.62 19.41 34.13
N ASN A 266 11.39 19.81 32.88
CA ASN A 266 10.10 20.34 32.42
C ASN A 266 8.96 19.34 32.63
N ILE A 267 9.17 18.04 32.33
CA ILE A 267 8.18 16.99 32.63
C ILE A 267 7.86 16.96 34.13
N SER A 268 8.88 16.99 34.99
CA SER A 268 8.71 16.99 36.45
C SER A 268 7.98 18.23 36.97
N GLU A 269 8.26 19.39 36.42
CA GLU A 269 7.60 20.65 36.78
C GLU A 269 6.15 20.71 36.30
N LEU A 270 5.90 20.35 35.04
CA LEU A 270 4.56 20.31 34.46
C LEU A 270 3.66 19.28 35.15
N LYS A 271 4.22 18.13 35.53
CA LYS A 271 3.50 17.13 36.31
C LYS A 271 3.10 17.64 37.70
N LYS A 272 3.86 18.55 38.29
CA LYS A 272 3.53 19.16 39.59
C LYS A 272 2.52 20.31 39.46
N SER A 273 2.60 21.08 38.36
CA SER A 273 1.71 22.23 38.16
C SER A 273 0.29 21.81 37.79
N ASN A 274 0.10 20.63 37.18
CA ASN A 274 -1.17 20.20 36.58
C ASN A 274 -1.75 21.25 35.61
N ASP A 275 -0.88 22.06 35.00
CA ASP A 275 -1.29 23.09 34.05
C ASP A 275 -1.54 22.45 32.68
N PHE A 276 -2.81 22.14 32.40
CA PHE A 276 -3.22 21.47 31.17
C PHE A 276 -2.79 22.23 29.90
N SER A 277 -2.89 23.56 29.90
CA SER A 277 -2.55 24.38 28.72
C SER A 277 -1.06 24.31 28.41
N ASN A 278 -0.22 24.40 29.44
CA ASN A 278 1.22 24.27 29.27
C ASN A 278 1.65 22.83 28.97
N ILE A 279 0.97 21.82 29.54
CA ILE A 279 1.19 20.40 29.18
C ILE A 279 0.86 20.15 27.71
N TYR A 280 -0.27 20.66 27.22
CA TYR A 280 -0.66 20.54 25.82
C TYR A 280 0.39 21.14 24.88
N LYS A 281 0.78 22.41 25.12
CA LYS A 281 1.83 23.08 24.33
C LYS A 281 3.14 22.31 24.35
N PHE A 282 3.55 21.82 25.51
CA PHE A 282 4.77 21.07 25.65
C PHE A 282 4.74 19.74 24.89
N LEU A 283 3.64 18.98 24.97
CA LEU A 283 3.49 17.73 24.23
C LEU A 283 3.40 17.98 22.72
N ASP A 284 2.75 19.05 22.30
CA ASP A 284 2.72 19.48 20.89
C ASP A 284 4.13 19.83 20.39
N GLU A 285 4.87 20.67 21.11
CA GLU A 285 6.26 21.01 20.78
C GLU A 285 7.19 19.79 20.76
N ILE A 286 6.99 18.83 21.68
CA ILE A 286 7.76 17.60 21.70
C ILE A 286 7.39 16.68 20.52
N SER A 287 6.12 16.67 20.11
CA SER A 287 5.68 15.92 18.91
C SER A 287 6.36 16.41 17.62
N GLU A 288 6.84 17.66 17.59
CA GLU A 288 7.59 18.21 16.44
C GLU A 288 9.05 17.77 16.36
N LYS A 289 9.66 17.46 17.50
CA LYS A 289 11.13 17.32 17.60
C LYS A 289 11.64 15.90 17.26
N ASP A 290 10.73 14.96 16.98
CA ASP A 290 11.00 13.54 16.63
C ASP A 290 12.04 12.87 17.56
N ILE A 291 11.89 13.06 18.88
CA ILE A 291 12.74 12.45 19.91
C ILE A 291 11.97 11.33 20.62
N ARG A 292 11.88 10.16 19.98
CA ARG A 292 11.03 9.02 20.40
C ARG A 292 11.13 8.62 21.87
N ILE A 293 12.34 8.57 22.44
CA ILE A 293 12.53 8.18 23.85
C ILE A 293 11.91 9.22 24.81
N LEU A 294 12.11 10.51 24.54
CA LEU A 294 11.58 11.58 25.39
C LEU A 294 10.07 11.76 25.19
N MET A 295 9.57 11.54 23.97
CA MET A 295 8.14 11.43 23.70
C MET A 295 7.52 10.34 24.58
N SER A 296 8.01 9.11 24.52
CA SER A 296 7.44 8.01 25.31
C SER A 296 7.36 8.34 26.81
N ILE A 297 8.39 8.98 27.39
CA ILE A 297 8.36 9.41 28.79
C ILE A 297 7.33 10.53 29.00
N ALA A 298 7.36 11.59 28.19
CA ALA A 298 6.46 12.74 28.33
C ALA A 298 4.98 12.34 28.18
N PHE A 299 4.66 11.51 27.17
CA PHE A 299 3.31 11.03 26.92
C PHE A 299 2.82 10.11 28.04
N ASN A 300 3.66 9.18 28.53
CA ASN A 300 3.29 8.31 29.65
C ASN A 300 3.00 9.09 30.94
N GLU A 301 3.79 10.14 31.21
CA GLU A 301 3.72 10.90 32.46
C GLU A 301 2.64 11.99 32.43
N LEU A 302 2.38 12.62 31.27
CA LEU A 302 1.59 13.85 31.17
C LEU A 302 0.29 13.70 30.37
N ALA A 303 0.18 12.77 29.41
CA ALA A 303 -0.99 12.73 28.53
C ALA A 303 -2.30 12.34 29.24
N LYS A 304 -2.19 11.73 30.42
CA LYS A 304 -3.34 11.38 31.28
C LYS A 304 -3.88 12.56 32.08
N THR A 305 -3.25 13.72 32.02
CA THR A 305 -3.75 14.95 32.65
C THR A 305 -5.06 15.35 31.97
N LYS A 306 -6.02 15.79 32.79
CA LYS A 306 -7.30 16.31 32.32
C LYS A 306 -7.44 17.78 32.68
N ASP A 307 -8.18 18.52 31.89
CA ASP A 307 -8.61 19.88 32.25
C ASP A 307 -9.87 19.86 33.14
N SER A 308 -10.51 21.03 33.32
CA SER A 308 -11.74 21.17 34.11
C SER A 308 -12.96 20.49 33.50
N GLU A 309 -12.98 20.26 32.19
CA GLU A 309 -14.06 19.60 31.46
C GLU A 309 -13.82 18.07 31.38
N GLY A 310 -12.69 17.61 31.92
CA GLY A 310 -12.29 16.21 31.89
C GLY A 310 -11.66 15.81 30.56
N ASP A 311 -11.34 16.77 29.71
CA ASP A 311 -10.68 16.53 28.44
C ASP A 311 -9.23 16.14 28.68
N TYR A 312 -8.85 15.05 28.05
CA TYR A 312 -7.45 14.65 27.91
C TYR A 312 -6.79 15.38 26.73
N ILE A 313 -5.46 15.33 26.65
CA ILE A 313 -4.67 15.92 25.57
C ILE A 313 -5.17 15.50 24.18
N ILE A 314 -5.61 14.24 24.02
CA ILE A 314 -6.16 13.74 22.76
C ILE A 314 -7.50 14.38 22.35
N HIS A 315 -8.35 14.76 23.32
CA HIS A 315 -9.59 15.50 23.04
C HIS A 315 -9.25 16.89 22.55
N LYS A 316 -8.35 17.59 23.26
CA LYS A 316 -7.90 18.92 22.88
C LYS A 316 -7.20 18.93 21.51
N ALA A 317 -6.35 17.94 21.24
CA ALA A 317 -5.69 17.79 19.94
C ALA A 317 -6.72 17.54 18.82
N SER A 318 -7.75 16.74 19.10
CA SER A 318 -8.84 16.49 18.16
C SER A 318 -9.74 17.71 17.93
N GLN A 319 -9.98 18.51 18.98
CA GLN A 319 -10.67 19.80 18.89
C GLN A 319 -9.91 20.80 18.01
N ASP A 320 -8.59 20.85 18.16
CA ASP A 320 -7.73 21.80 17.45
C ASP A 320 -7.38 21.34 16.03
N GLY A 321 -7.71 20.10 15.67
CA GLY A 321 -7.35 19.51 14.37
C GLY A 321 -5.88 19.14 14.26
N ASN A 322 -5.19 18.98 15.38
CA ASN A 322 -3.76 18.66 15.43
C ASN A 322 -3.53 17.17 15.16
N LEU A 323 -3.62 16.79 13.87
CA LEU A 323 -3.46 15.40 13.42
C LEU A 323 -2.15 14.78 13.88
N ARG A 324 -1.04 15.53 13.83
CA ARG A 324 0.29 15.06 14.25
C ARG A 324 0.27 14.63 15.71
N LEU A 325 -0.24 15.48 16.60
CA LEU A 325 -0.29 15.15 18.03
C LEU A 325 -1.24 13.97 18.29
N VAL A 326 -2.37 13.89 17.59
CA VAL A 326 -3.27 12.72 17.66
C VAL A 326 -2.55 11.45 17.22
N GLN A 327 -1.82 11.47 16.10
CA GLN A 327 -1.02 10.33 15.62
C GLN A 327 0.03 9.90 16.65
N CYS A 328 0.80 10.85 17.19
CA CYS A 328 1.80 10.56 18.21
C CYS A 328 1.18 9.94 19.48
N LEU A 329 0.02 10.43 19.93
CA LEU A 329 -0.69 9.86 21.09
C LEU A 329 -1.10 8.40 20.83
N VAL A 330 -1.68 8.12 19.66
CA VAL A 330 -2.12 6.77 19.28
C VAL A 330 -0.94 5.81 19.15
N GLU A 331 0.16 6.23 18.52
CA GLU A 331 1.40 5.45 18.41
C GLU A 331 2.00 5.07 19.78
N HIS A 332 1.72 5.87 20.81
CA HIS A 332 2.14 5.62 22.19
C HIS A 332 1.04 4.94 23.04
N ASN A 333 0.10 4.25 22.40
CA ASN A 333 -0.98 3.47 23.03
C ASN A 333 -1.92 4.31 23.91
N PHE A 334 -2.14 5.58 23.57
CA PHE A 334 -3.20 6.35 24.22
C PHE A 334 -4.57 5.83 23.77
N ASP A 335 -5.49 5.69 24.73
CA ASP A 335 -6.83 5.15 24.46
C ASP A 335 -7.64 6.11 23.58
N ILE A 336 -8.06 5.65 22.40
CA ILE A 336 -8.84 6.42 21.42
C ILE A 336 -10.34 6.45 21.74
N GLU A 337 -10.82 5.55 22.61
CA GLU A 337 -12.21 5.49 23.07
C GLU A 337 -12.41 6.16 24.44
N ILE A 338 -11.37 6.82 24.94
CA ILE A 338 -11.40 7.54 26.19
C ILE A 338 -12.48 8.63 26.16
N LYS A 339 -13.14 8.84 27.29
CA LYS A 339 -14.25 9.80 27.44
C LYS A 339 -13.92 10.92 28.41
N ASN A 340 -14.32 12.13 28.05
CA ASN A 340 -14.34 13.29 28.95
C ASN A 340 -15.57 13.25 29.90
N ASN A 341 -15.83 14.33 30.66
CA ASN A 341 -16.96 14.36 31.59
C ASN A 341 -18.33 14.34 30.90
N ASP A 342 -18.41 14.84 29.66
CA ASP A 342 -19.62 14.84 28.82
C ASP A 342 -19.79 13.54 28.01
N GLY A 343 -18.85 12.61 28.17
CA GLY A 343 -18.89 11.32 27.49
C GLY A 343 -18.36 11.36 26.06
N ASP A 344 -17.84 12.50 25.62
CA ASP A 344 -17.29 12.69 24.29
C ASP A 344 -15.97 11.93 24.15
N THR A 345 -15.77 11.34 22.98
CA THR A 345 -14.49 10.74 22.57
C THR A 345 -13.72 11.72 21.68
N PRO A 346 -12.42 11.48 21.43
CA PRO A 346 -11.65 12.22 20.42
C PRO A 346 -12.35 12.31 19.05
N LEU A 347 -13.00 11.23 18.63
CA LEU A 347 -13.75 11.18 17.37
C LEU A 347 -14.96 12.12 17.39
N ILE A 348 -15.67 12.26 18.52
CA ILE A 348 -16.78 13.19 18.67
C ILE A 348 -16.27 14.64 18.57
N TRP A 349 -15.18 14.98 19.26
CA TRP A 349 -14.56 16.32 19.16
C TRP A 349 -14.11 16.64 17.73
N ALA A 350 -13.36 15.75 17.08
CA ALA A 350 -12.93 15.95 15.70
C ALA A 350 -14.13 16.16 14.75
N SER A 351 -15.21 15.42 14.97
CA SER A 351 -16.43 15.50 14.16
C SER A 351 -17.22 16.78 14.39
N TYR A 352 -17.34 17.22 15.65
CA TYR A 352 -18.00 18.46 16.04
C TYR A 352 -17.29 19.69 15.45
N PHE A 353 -15.96 19.73 15.53
CA PHE A 353 -15.15 20.85 15.03
C PHE A 353 -14.87 20.78 13.53
N GLY A 354 -15.11 19.64 12.89
CA GLY A 354 -15.05 19.49 11.43
C GLY A 354 -13.68 19.12 10.88
N HIS A 355 -12.81 18.54 11.71
CA HIS A 355 -11.44 18.17 11.32
C HIS A 355 -11.43 16.81 10.63
N LEU A 356 -11.77 16.81 9.34
CA LEU A 356 -11.92 15.59 8.53
C LEU A 356 -10.71 14.67 8.59
N GLU A 357 -9.49 15.22 8.53
CA GLU A 357 -8.26 14.43 8.50
C GLU A 357 -8.07 13.67 9.83
N VAL A 358 -8.41 14.29 10.96
CA VAL A 358 -8.40 13.63 12.28
C VAL A 358 -9.49 12.57 12.36
N VAL A 359 -10.70 12.86 11.85
CA VAL A 359 -11.80 11.87 11.78
C VAL A 359 -11.39 10.65 10.97
N GLN A 360 -10.82 10.84 9.78
CA GLN A 360 -10.34 9.77 8.90
C GLN A 360 -9.26 8.93 9.58
N TYR A 361 -8.29 9.58 10.23
CA TYR A 361 -7.24 8.88 10.95
C TYR A 361 -7.80 8.05 12.11
N LEU A 362 -8.61 8.64 13.00
CA LEU A 362 -9.20 7.93 14.14
C LEU A 362 -10.02 6.72 13.70
N ILE A 363 -10.83 6.85 12.64
CA ILE A 363 -11.57 5.71 12.07
C ILE A 363 -10.61 4.65 11.52
N SER A 364 -9.54 5.04 10.83
CA SER A 364 -8.57 4.10 10.25
C SER A 364 -7.84 3.26 11.30
N VAL A 365 -7.64 3.81 12.51
CA VAL A 365 -7.03 3.10 13.66
C VAL A 365 -8.07 2.41 14.56
N GLY A 366 -9.33 2.34 14.13
CA GLY A 366 -10.36 1.52 14.76
C GLY A 366 -11.29 2.24 15.73
N ALA A 367 -11.35 3.57 15.72
CA ALA A 367 -12.32 4.30 16.54
C ALA A 367 -13.76 3.91 16.18
N ASN A 368 -14.62 3.78 17.19
CA ASN A 368 -16.01 3.42 17.01
C ASN A 368 -16.81 4.59 16.44
N LYS A 369 -17.13 4.53 15.14
CA LYS A 369 -17.96 5.51 14.44
C LYS A 369 -19.37 5.72 15.03
N GLU A 370 -19.85 4.76 15.83
CA GLU A 370 -21.15 4.79 16.52
C GLU A 370 -21.02 5.06 18.02
N THR A 371 -19.86 5.55 18.48
CA THR A 371 -19.67 5.97 19.86
C THR A 371 -20.67 7.07 20.24
N LYS A 372 -20.98 7.17 21.53
CA LYS A 372 -22.05 8.02 22.05
C LYS A 372 -21.58 8.79 23.27
N ASP A 373 -21.82 10.10 23.24
CA ASP A 373 -21.70 10.97 24.41
C ASP A 373 -22.81 10.72 25.44
N ASN A 374 -22.83 11.49 26.53
CA ASN A 374 -23.82 11.35 27.60
C ASN A 374 -25.25 11.69 27.14
N ILE A 375 -25.40 12.47 26.07
CA ILE A 375 -26.69 12.79 25.45
C ILE A 375 -27.03 11.84 24.30
N ARG A 376 -26.30 10.73 24.17
CA ARG A 376 -26.42 9.70 23.14
C ARG A 376 -26.20 10.19 21.71
N SER A 377 -25.57 11.34 21.51
CA SER A 377 -25.24 11.81 20.17
C SER A 377 -24.01 11.07 19.63
N THR A 378 -24.10 10.66 18.36
CA THR A 378 -23.00 10.03 17.63
C THR A 378 -22.11 11.10 16.98
N PRO A 379 -20.90 10.74 16.51
CA PRO A 379 -20.07 11.61 15.67
C PRO A 379 -20.86 12.24 14.51
N LEU A 380 -21.74 11.47 13.86
CA LEU A 380 -22.59 11.96 12.77
C LEU A 380 -23.62 13.00 13.23
N ILE A 381 -24.25 12.81 14.39
CA ILE A 381 -25.19 13.78 14.97
C ILE A 381 -24.47 15.08 15.32
N ASN A 382 -23.28 15.00 15.93
CA ASN A 382 -22.47 16.16 16.27
C ASN A 382 -22.02 16.94 15.02
N ALA A 383 -21.44 16.26 14.03
CA ALA A 383 -21.07 16.87 12.75
C ALA A 383 -22.27 17.50 12.02
N SER A 384 -23.43 16.86 12.07
CA SER A 384 -24.65 17.37 11.43
C SER A 384 -25.21 18.60 12.12
N SER A 385 -25.18 18.63 13.46
CA SER A 385 -25.61 19.77 14.27
C SER A 385 -24.75 21.00 14.00
N GLU A 386 -23.44 20.81 13.83
CA GLU A 386 -22.48 21.90 13.59
C GLU A 386 -22.34 22.28 12.11
N GLY A 387 -22.90 21.49 11.19
CA GLY A 387 -22.86 21.77 9.76
C GLY A 387 -21.55 21.37 9.08
N ARG A 388 -20.83 20.38 9.63
CA ARG A 388 -19.54 19.90 9.11
C ARG A 388 -19.75 18.96 7.92
N LEU A 389 -20.13 19.51 6.77
CA LEU A 389 -20.56 18.76 5.60
C LEU A 389 -19.58 17.66 5.16
N GLU A 390 -18.28 17.96 5.09
CA GLU A 390 -17.29 16.98 4.64
C GLU A 390 -17.12 15.80 5.62
N VAL A 391 -17.23 16.05 6.92
CA VAL A 391 -17.28 14.98 7.94
C VAL A 391 -18.56 14.15 7.81
N VAL A 392 -19.72 14.80 7.61
CA VAL A 392 -20.99 14.10 7.39
C VAL A 392 -20.91 13.19 6.15
N LYS A 393 -20.39 13.70 5.03
CA LYS A 393 -20.17 12.91 3.81
C LYS A 393 -19.31 11.69 4.06
N TYR A 394 -18.18 11.88 4.75
CA TYR A 394 -17.27 10.78 5.07
C TYR A 394 -17.94 9.74 5.96
N LEU A 395 -18.56 10.14 7.08
CA LEU A 395 -19.23 9.23 8.01
C LEU A 395 -20.36 8.43 7.33
N ILE A 396 -21.18 9.06 6.49
CA ILE A 396 -22.20 8.37 5.68
C ILE A 396 -21.56 7.39 4.70
N SER A 397 -20.47 7.77 4.02
CA SER A 397 -19.78 6.91 3.06
C SER A 397 -19.22 5.62 3.67
N ILE A 398 -18.84 5.64 4.95
CA ILE A 398 -18.37 4.47 5.70
C ILE A 398 -19.51 3.74 6.45
N GLY A 399 -20.76 4.11 6.17
CA GLY A 399 -21.95 3.45 6.71
C GLY A 399 -22.25 3.79 8.17
N ALA A 400 -22.04 5.03 8.61
CA ALA A 400 -22.59 5.50 9.87
C ALA A 400 -24.13 5.53 9.83
N ASP A 401 -24.78 5.25 10.95
CA ASP A 401 -26.25 5.20 11.03
C ASP A 401 -26.87 6.60 10.92
N LYS A 402 -27.38 6.92 9.73
CA LYS A 402 -28.06 8.20 9.43
C LYS A 402 -29.40 8.38 10.16
N GLU A 403 -29.94 7.33 10.76
CA GLU A 403 -31.16 7.34 11.56
C GLU A 403 -30.89 7.17 13.06
N ALA A 404 -29.61 7.24 13.48
CA ALA A 404 -29.25 7.19 14.88
C ALA A 404 -29.99 8.26 15.67
N LYS A 405 -30.48 7.90 16.87
CA LYS A 405 -31.21 8.82 17.75
C LYS A 405 -30.42 9.15 19.01
N ASN A 406 -30.32 10.44 19.31
CA ASN A 406 -29.83 10.92 20.60
C ASN A 406 -30.89 10.73 21.71
N HIS A 407 -30.62 11.23 22.92
CA HIS A 407 -31.48 11.00 24.10
C HIS A 407 -32.88 11.64 24.02
N ILE A 408 -33.11 12.59 23.10
CA ILE A 408 -34.43 13.20 22.84
C ILE A 408 -35.07 12.70 21.54
N GLY A 409 -34.54 11.63 20.97
CA GLY A 409 -35.07 11.03 19.74
C GLY A 409 -34.67 11.73 18.44
N SER A 410 -33.80 12.74 18.49
CA SER A 410 -33.38 13.49 17.29
C SER A 410 -32.38 12.71 16.45
N THR A 411 -32.64 12.65 15.15
CA THR A 411 -31.74 12.12 14.11
C THR A 411 -30.75 13.19 13.63
N PRO A 412 -29.66 12.82 12.91
CA PRO A 412 -28.78 13.77 12.22
C PRO A 412 -29.54 14.82 11.39
N LEU A 413 -30.58 14.41 10.66
CA LEU A 413 -31.40 15.31 9.86
C LEU A 413 -32.22 16.27 10.72
N ILE A 414 -32.79 15.80 11.83
CA ILE A 414 -33.51 16.65 12.79
C ILE A 414 -32.57 17.71 13.37
N CYS A 415 -31.38 17.30 13.80
CA CYS A 415 -30.37 18.21 14.34
C CYS A 415 -29.90 19.26 13.31
N ALA A 416 -29.54 18.84 12.09
CA ALA A 416 -29.17 19.76 11.02
C ALA A 416 -30.29 20.76 10.69
N SER A 417 -31.55 20.29 10.72
CA SER A 417 -32.72 21.13 10.48
C SER A 417 -32.96 22.14 11.61
N TYR A 418 -32.79 21.71 12.86
CA TYR A 418 -32.92 22.56 14.05
C TYR A 418 -31.88 23.67 14.10
N PHE A 419 -30.64 23.40 13.66
CA PHE A 419 -29.56 24.40 13.65
C PHE A 419 -29.39 25.11 12.28
N GLY A 420 -30.28 24.85 11.32
CA GLY A 420 -30.31 25.57 10.04
C GLY A 420 -29.18 25.22 9.08
N LYS A 421 -28.58 24.03 9.19
CA LYS A 421 -27.43 23.59 8.38
C LYS A 421 -27.89 23.07 7.01
N LEU A 422 -28.29 23.99 6.13
CA LEU A 422 -28.93 23.69 4.85
C LEU A 422 -28.15 22.67 4.00
N GLU A 423 -26.83 22.82 3.83
CA GLU A 423 -26.03 21.92 3.00
C GLU A 423 -26.02 20.47 3.55
N VAL A 424 -25.98 20.32 4.88
CA VAL A 424 -26.08 19.01 5.53
C VAL A 424 -27.47 18.43 5.35
N VAL A 425 -28.53 19.23 5.50
CA VAL A 425 -29.91 18.80 5.24
C VAL A 425 -30.05 18.29 3.80
N GLN A 426 -29.54 19.04 2.82
CA GLN A 426 -29.56 18.64 1.41
C GLN A 426 -28.86 17.31 1.17
N TYR A 427 -27.70 17.12 1.79
CA TYR A 427 -26.93 15.88 1.65
C TYR A 427 -27.61 14.69 2.33
N LEU A 428 -28.16 14.86 3.53
CA LEU A 428 -28.86 13.78 4.24
C LEU A 428 -30.14 13.34 3.50
N ILE A 429 -30.92 14.28 2.99
CA ILE A 429 -32.11 13.99 2.16
C ILE A 429 -31.72 13.26 0.87
N SER A 430 -30.67 13.70 0.17
CA SER A 430 -30.22 13.02 -1.05
C SER A 430 -29.69 11.61 -0.80
N ASN A 431 -29.23 11.33 0.42
CA ASN A 431 -28.84 10.00 0.87
C ASN A 431 -29.99 9.22 1.52
N GLY A 432 -31.23 9.68 1.39
CA GLY A 432 -32.43 8.96 1.85
C GLY A 432 -32.57 8.89 3.36
N ALA A 433 -32.18 9.94 4.08
CA ALA A 433 -32.59 10.11 5.47
C ALA A 433 -34.11 10.32 5.58
N ASP A 434 -34.73 9.82 6.64
CA ASP A 434 -36.17 9.95 6.84
C ASP A 434 -36.57 11.39 7.18
N LYS A 435 -37.11 12.09 6.18
CA LYS A 435 -37.61 13.46 6.30
C LYS A 435 -38.85 13.61 7.18
N GLU A 436 -39.52 12.50 7.52
CA GLU A 436 -40.68 12.44 8.42
C GLU A 436 -40.34 11.86 9.80
N ALA A 437 -39.05 11.61 10.07
CA ALA A 437 -38.59 11.14 11.37
C ALA A 437 -39.08 12.08 12.48
N LYS A 438 -39.52 11.51 13.60
CA LYS A 438 -39.97 12.27 14.77
C LYS A 438 -39.03 12.12 15.95
N ASP A 439 -38.73 13.25 16.59
CA ASP A 439 -38.15 13.30 17.92
C ASP A 439 -39.20 12.95 19.00
N ASP A 440 -38.80 12.95 20.27
CA ASP A 440 -39.67 12.53 21.38
C ASP A 440 -40.87 13.46 21.60
N ASN A 441 -40.83 14.70 21.07
CA ASN A 441 -41.96 15.64 21.09
C ASN A 441 -42.85 15.52 19.85
N GLY A 442 -42.53 14.61 18.94
CA GLY A 442 -43.24 14.45 17.68
C GLY A 442 -42.81 15.45 16.60
N TYR A 443 -41.74 16.23 16.83
CA TYR A 443 -41.30 17.21 15.84
C TYR A 443 -40.54 16.52 14.70
N THR A 444 -40.96 16.82 13.47
CA THR A 444 -40.24 16.43 12.25
C THR A 444 -39.07 17.39 11.98
N PRO A 445 -38.14 17.05 11.06
CA PRO A 445 -37.15 18.00 10.54
C PRO A 445 -37.78 19.34 10.11
N LEU A 446 -38.94 19.29 9.43
CA LEU A 446 -39.66 20.48 8.97
C LEU A 446 -40.19 21.33 10.14
N ILE A 447 -40.79 20.69 11.16
CA ILE A 447 -41.27 21.41 12.35
C ILE A 447 -40.09 22.05 13.11
N ASN A 448 -38.98 21.33 13.26
CA ASN A 448 -37.78 21.85 13.93
C ASN A 448 -37.17 23.06 13.17
N ALA A 449 -37.03 22.97 11.85
CA ALA A 449 -36.56 24.10 11.02
C ALA A 449 -37.51 25.30 11.11
N SER A 450 -38.83 25.05 11.12
CA SER A 450 -39.83 26.10 11.22
C SER A 450 -39.77 26.83 12.56
N ARG A 451 -39.75 26.07 13.66
CA ARG A 451 -39.64 26.56 15.04
C ARG A 451 -38.40 27.43 15.27
N LYS A 452 -37.33 27.19 14.50
CA LYS A 452 -36.06 27.93 14.59
C LYS A 452 -35.90 29.03 13.54
N GLY A 453 -36.90 29.25 12.70
CA GLY A 453 -36.87 30.36 11.74
C GLY A 453 -36.02 30.10 10.50
N HIS A 454 -35.63 28.85 10.23
CA HIS A 454 -34.74 28.50 9.13
C HIS A 454 -35.48 28.35 7.80
N LEU A 455 -35.92 29.49 7.24
CA LEU A 455 -36.77 29.55 6.05
C LEU A 455 -36.22 28.76 4.85
N GLU A 456 -34.91 28.83 4.58
CA GLU A 456 -34.33 28.11 3.43
C GLU A 456 -34.33 26.59 3.63
N VAL A 457 -34.18 26.11 4.87
CA VAL A 457 -34.33 24.69 5.20
C VAL A 457 -35.80 24.26 5.05
N VAL A 458 -36.74 25.10 5.51
CA VAL A 458 -38.19 24.86 5.34
C VAL A 458 -38.55 24.75 3.86
N LYS A 459 -38.12 25.70 3.02
CA LYS A 459 -38.35 25.68 1.57
C LYS A 459 -37.79 24.41 0.94
N TYR A 460 -36.58 24.01 1.31
CA TYR A 460 -35.94 22.82 0.75
C TYR A 460 -36.65 21.52 1.18
N LEU A 461 -37.03 21.38 2.45
CA LEU A 461 -37.74 20.20 2.93
C LEU A 461 -39.11 20.07 2.24
N ILE A 462 -39.85 21.17 2.08
CA ILE A 462 -41.14 21.18 1.39
C ILE A 462 -40.98 20.86 -0.11
N SER A 463 -39.98 21.43 -0.78
CA SER A 463 -39.74 21.12 -2.20
C SER A 463 -39.34 19.66 -2.42
N ASN A 464 -38.80 19.00 -1.40
CA ASN A 464 -38.52 17.56 -1.38
C ASN A 464 -39.68 16.73 -0.79
N GLY A 465 -40.86 17.31 -0.66
CA GLY A 465 -42.10 16.62 -0.29
C GLY A 465 -42.18 16.22 1.19
N ALA A 466 -41.60 17.00 2.10
CA ALA A 466 -41.90 16.88 3.52
C ALA A 466 -43.36 17.29 3.80
N ASP A 467 -44.05 16.58 4.67
CA ASP A 467 -45.46 16.83 4.99
C ASP A 467 -45.64 18.10 5.83
N LYS A 468 -46.12 19.17 5.20
CA LYS A 468 -46.40 20.46 5.88
C LYS A 468 -47.53 20.37 6.91
N GLU A 469 -48.40 19.35 6.79
CA GLU A 469 -49.53 19.08 7.69
C GLU A 469 -49.18 18.09 8.81
N ALA A 470 -47.94 17.57 8.84
CA ALA A 470 -47.48 16.71 9.92
C ALA A 470 -47.63 17.41 11.28
N LYS A 471 -48.15 16.68 12.26
CA LYS A 471 -48.41 17.18 13.61
C LYS A 471 -47.43 16.62 14.62
N ASP A 472 -47.02 17.49 15.53
CA ASP A 472 -46.34 17.13 16.77
C ASP A 472 -47.30 16.47 17.78
N ASN A 473 -46.78 16.16 18.98
CA ASN A 473 -47.57 15.56 20.05
C ASN A 473 -48.64 16.50 20.63
N GLU A 474 -48.55 17.81 20.40
CA GLU A 474 -49.55 18.83 20.80
C GLU A 474 -50.59 19.09 19.70
N GLY A 475 -50.48 18.42 18.54
CA GLY A 475 -51.36 18.61 17.40
C GLY A 475 -51.03 19.85 16.55
N LYS A 476 -49.88 20.49 16.76
CA LYS A 476 -49.41 21.67 16.02
C LYS A 476 -48.57 21.26 14.82
N THR A 477 -48.68 22.05 13.76
CA THR A 477 -47.99 21.87 12.47
C THR A 477 -46.76 22.77 12.37
N CYS A 478 -45.98 22.62 11.29
CA CYS A 478 -44.87 23.54 11.01
C CYS A 478 -45.35 25.00 10.87
N PHE A 479 -46.60 25.24 10.45
CA PHE A 479 -47.18 26.58 10.38
C PHE A 479 -47.30 27.23 11.76
N ASP A 480 -47.78 26.47 12.75
CA ASP A 480 -48.03 26.99 14.10
C ASP A 480 -46.74 27.46 14.80
N HIS A 481 -45.66 26.70 14.60
CA HIS A 481 -44.32 26.97 15.15
C HIS A 481 -43.53 28.04 14.38
N GLY A 482 -43.93 28.37 13.15
CA GLY A 482 -43.20 29.28 12.28
C GLY A 482 -43.23 30.76 12.73
N ASN A 483 -42.15 31.48 12.43
CA ASN A 483 -42.14 32.95 12.48
C ASN A 483 -42.95 33.56 11.31
N SER A 484 -43.03 34.89 11.25
CA SER A 484 -43.82 35.58 10.22
C SER A 484 -43.39 35.22 8.79
N ASP A 485 -42.10 35.10 8.52
CA ASP A 485 -41.59 34.80 7.17
C ASP A 485 -41.96 33.38 6.72
N ILE A 486 -41.83 32.40 7.62
CA ILE A 486 -42.23 31.02 7.35
C ILE A 486 -43.75 30.94 7.19
N LYS A 487 -44.54 31.59 8.05
CA LYS A 487 -46.00 31.62 7.91
C LYS A 487 -46.44 32.24 6.59
N ASN A 488 -45.79 33.31 6.16
CA ASN A 488 -46.04 33.93 4.85
C ASN A 488 -45.71 32.97 3.71
N TYR A 489 -44.57 32.29 3.77
CA TYR A 489 -44.20 31.29 2.76
C TYR A 489 -45.18 30.12 2.73
N LEU A 490 -45.51 29.52 3.87
CA LEU A 490 -46.45 28.40 3.98
C LEU A 490 -47.86 28.79 3.50
N SER A 491 -48.29 30.03 3.73
CA SER A 491 -49.57 30.55 3.22
C SER A 491 -49.59 30.74 1.71
N SER A 492 -48.42 30.81 1.06
CA SER A 492 -48.28 31.03 -0.38
C SER A 492 -48.29 29.75 -1.23
N ILE A 493 -48.28 28.57 -0.58
CA ILE A 493 -48.12 27.25 -1.23
C ILE A 493 -49.19 26.24 -0.80
#